data_AF-A0A1T4WMC8-F1
#
_entry.id   AF-A0A1T4WMC8-F1
#
_cell.length_a   1.000
_cell.length_b   1.000
_cell.length_c   1.000
_cell.angle_alpha   90.00
_cell.angle_beta   90.00
_cell.angle_gamma   90.00
#
_symmetry.space_group_name_H-M   'P 1'
#
loop_
_entity.id
_entity.type
_entity.pdbx_description
1 polymer ?
#
loop_
_entity_poly.entity_id
_entity_poly.type
_entity_poly.pdbx_seq_one_letter_code
_entity_poly.pdbx_strand_id
1 'polypeptide(L)' 'MLHGETVHSPLPQDIPWWMPDHAIFFGVLYIVIAILGIGMGYVVVKSWWEARNSESH' A
#
# COMPACT_ATOMS: atom_id res chain seq x y z
N MET A 1 0.21 -21.00 28.69
CA MET A 1 0.64 -19.78 27.97
C MET A 1 0.58 -18.66 28.98
N LEU A 2 1.74 -18.20 29.44
CA LEU A 2 1.84 -17.09 30.40
C LEU A 2 1.46 -15.78 29.68
N HIS A 3 0.73 -14.90 30.37
CA HIS A 3 0.46 -13.55 29.85
C HIS A 3 1.80 -12.83 29.62
N GLY A 4 2.14 -12.56 28.35
CA GLY A 4 3.43 -11.99 27.94
C GLY A 4 4.21 -12.85 26.95
N GLU A 5 3.82 -14.11 26.74
CA GLU A 5 4.27 -14.91 25.60
C GLU A 5 3.47 -14.43 24.38
N THR A 6 3.98 -13.44 23.64
CA THR A 6 3.40 -13.10 22.34
C THR A 6 3.53 -14.36 21.48
N VAL A 7 2.40 -14.87 20.99
CA VAL A 7 2.42 -15.83 19.88
C VAL A 7 3.25 -15.13 18.82
N HIS A 8 4.45 -15.63 18.51
CA HIS A 8 5.33 -15.02 17.52
C HIS A 8 4.62 -15.06 16.18
N SER A 9 3.85 -14.02 15.93
CA SER A 9 2.80 -14.01 14.94
C SER A 9 3.29 -13.12 13.81
N PRO A 10 3.31 -13.60 12.57
CA PRO A 10 3.65 -12.75 11.42
C PRO A 10 2.54 -11.72 11.12
N LEU A 11 1.55 -11.57 12.02
CA LEU A 11 0.45 -10.64 11.86
C LEU A 11 0.94 -9.20 12.12
N PRO A 12 0.43 -8.20 11.37
CA PRO A 12 0.91 -6.80 11.43
C PRO A 12 0.84 -6.14 12.81
N GLN A 13 0.02 -6.68 13.71
CA GLN A 13 -0.18 -6.17 15.06
C GLN A 13 1.05 -6.33 15.97
N ASP A 14 1.93 -7.30 15.69
CA ASP A 14 3.15 -7.58 16.48
C ASP A 14 4.41 -6.97 15.84
N ILE A 15 4.27 -6.19 14.75
CA ILE A 15 5.41 -5.54 14.11
C ILE A 15 5.78 -4.26 14.87
N PRO A 16 7.01 -4.14 15.41
CA PRO A 16 7.45 -2.92 16.08
C PRO A 16 7.77 -1.85 15.02
N TRP A 17 6.77 -1.04 14.68
CA TRP A 17 6.83 0.01 13.65
C TRP A 17 7.85 1.12 13.94
N TRP A 18 8.26 1.26 15.20
CA TRP A 18 9.29 2.21 15.64
C TRP A 18 10.71 1.66 15.48
N MET A 19 10.89 0.36 15.19
CA MET A 19 12.21 -0.18 14.91
C MET A 19 12.74 0.40 13.59
N PRO A 20 13.98 0.94 13.57
CA PRO A 20 14.50 1.67 12.40
C PRO A 20 14.50 0.83 11.11
N ASP A 21 14.83 -0.46 11.21
CA ASP A 21 14.84 -1.40 10.08
C ASP A 21 13.44 -1.57 9.46
N HIS A 22 12.41 -1.84 10.26
CA HIS A 22 11.02 -1.92 9.80
C HIS A 22 10.53 -0.58 9.23
N ALA A 23 10.81 0.54 9.90
CA ALA A 23 10.38 1.86 9.45
C ALA A 23 10.93 2.19 8.05
N ILE A 24 12.21 1.87 7.80
CA ILE A 24 12.84 2.10 6.50
C ILE A 24 12.28 1.15 5.44
N PHE A 25 12.24 -0.15 5.72
CA PHE A 25 11.77 -1.15 4.75
C PHE A 25 10.32 -0.89 4.33
N PHE A 26 9.40 -0.78 5.29
CA PHE A 26 7.98 -0.55 5.00
C PHE A 26 7.73 0.86 4.46
N GLY A 27 8.48 1.87 4.90
CA GLY A 27 8.40 3.22 4.35
C GLY A 27 8.68 3.25 2.85
N VAL A 28 9.81 2.66 2.42
CA VAL A 28 10.15 2.57 0.98
C VAL A 28 9.12 1.73 0.23
N LEU A 29 8.70 0.59 0.78
CA LEU A 29 7.68 -0.26 0.17
C LEU A 29 6.38 0.51 -0.10
N TYR A 30 5.87 1.25 0.88
CA TYR A 30 4.64 2.01 0.74
C TYR A 30 4.77 3.17 -0.23
N ILE A 31 5.93 3.82 -0.30
CA ILE A 31 6.19 4.85 -1.32
C ILE A 31 6.11 4.25 -2.72
N VAL A 32 6.74 3.10 -2.95
CA VAL A 32 6.71 2.41 -4.26
C VAL A 32 5.27 2.02 -4.62
N ILE A 33 4.54 1.40 -3.70
CA ILE A 33 3.14 1.01 -3.93
C ILE A 33 2.28 2.24 -4.21
N ALA A 34 2.49 3.36 -3.49
CA ALA A 34 1.77 4.60 -3.73
C ALA A 34 2.05 5.16 -5.13
N ILE A 35 3.30 5.19 -5.58
CA ILE A 35 3.67 5.66 -6.92
C ILE A 35 3.02 4.79 -7.99
N LEU A 36 3.10 3.46 -7.84
CA LEU A 36 2.46 2.53 -8.77
C LEU A 36 0.94 2.68 -8.80
N GLY A 37 0.31 2.83 -7.62
CA GLY A 37 -1.12 3.05 -7.48
C GLY A 37 -1.58 4.36 -8.12
N ILE A 38 -0.84 5.46 -7.92
CA ILE A 38 -1.11 6.75 -8.55
C ILE A 38 -0.96 6.67 -10.07
N GLY A 39 0.13 6.05 -10.55
CA GLY A 39 0.37 5.91 -11.99
C GLY A 39 -0.71 5.07 -12.67
N MET A 40 -1.06 3.92 -12.10
CA MET A 40 -2.13 3.07 -12.60
C MET A 40 -3.50 3.78 -12.51
N GLY A 41 -3.81 4.40 -11.37
CA GLY A 41 -5.05 5.13 -11.15
C GLY A 41 -5.25 6.27 -12.15
N TYR A 42 -4.18 7.03 -12.43
CA TYR A 42 -4.21 8.08 -13.44
C TYR A 42 -4.57 7.53 -14.83
N VAL A 43 -3.95 6.43 -15.25
CA VAL A 43 -4.25 5.80 -16.54
C VAL A 43 -5.69 5.31 -16.59
N VAL A 44 -6.17 4.63 -15.56
CA VAL A 44 -7.56 4.13 -15.50
C VAL A 44 -8.56 5.28 -15.60
N VAL A 45 -8.36 6.35 -14.82
CA VAL A 45 -9.25 7.52 -14.84
C VAL A 45 -9.22 8.21 -16.21
N LYS A 46 -8.03 8.40 -16.78
CA LYS A 46 -7.88 9.01 -18.11
C LYS A 46 -8.57 8.20 -19.19
N SER A 47 -8.33 6.89 -19.24
CA SER A 47 -8.93 6.00 -20.23
C SER A 47 -10.46 5.96 -20.09
N TRP A 48 -10.98 5.98 -18.86
CA TRP A 48 -12.43 6.01 -18.63
C TRP A 48 -13.07 7.34 -19.07
N TRP A 49 -12.40 8.46 -18.80
CA TRP A 49 -12.85 9.77 -19.26
C TRP A 49 -12.88 9.85 -20.79
N GLU A 50 -11.83 9.37 -21.45
CA GLU A 50 -11.71 9.36 -22.91
C GLU A 50 -12.76 8.45 -23.56
N ALA A 51 -13.02 7.28 -22.98
CA ALA A 51 -14.06 6.38 -23.44
C ALA A 51 -15.46 7.03 -23.36
N ARG A 52 -15.80 7.66 -22.23
CA ARG A 52 -17.09 8.37 -22.09
C ARG A 52 -17.24 9.51 -23.09
N ASN A 53 -16.19 10.29 -23.29
CA ASN A 53 -16.24 11.43 -24.21
C ASN A 53 -16.34 10.98 -25.68
N SER A 54 -15.83 9.80 -25.99
CA SER A 54 -15.94 9.19 -27.33
C SER A 54 -17.37 8.70 -27.63
N GLU A 55 -18.14 8.28 -26.63
CA GLU A 55 -19.55 7.88 -26.79
C GLU A 55 -20.51 9.07 -27.01
N SER A 56 -20.07 10.30 -26.67
CA SER A 56 -20.89 11.51 -26.79
C SER A 56 -20.87 12.18 -28.17
N HIS A 57 -20.13 11.62 -29.13
CA HIS A 57 -20.03 12.08 -30.52
C HIS A 57 -20.60 11.02 -31.49
#